data_AF-A0A850BNB3-F1
#
_entry.id   AF-A0A850BNB3-F1
#
_cell.length_a   1.000
_cell.length_b   1.000
_cell.length_c   1.000
_cell.angle_alpha   90.00
_cell.angle_beta   90.00
_cell.angle_gamma   90.00
#
_symmetry.space_group_name_H-M   'P 1'
#
loop_
_entity.id
_entity.type
_entity.pdbx_description
1 polymer ?
#
loop_
_entity_poly.entity_id
_entity_poly.type
_entity_poly.pdbx_seq_one_letter_code
_entity_poly.pdbx_strand_id
1 'polypeptide(L)'
;MLDRATIERLSRTPEKNAPMLNVALAEEGFAPVLLALARSPAVGPEAIQVINERIANEGDDVGRDREAPADEHFVSQAAELDRLLAAHPNASGHALDSIVARHPNDPFFILAAATHPRATITGVLRAVDWPAASPMHDRLWLALLDPALVPPLTLEEWAQDAQNPLRREAAARIGRDAASLRTLSHDKDRRVRRAVASNRHAGDERHRLAHEDPAPEVRARAGGPRGYGGEAGHGEQSEAARDGTSIVETARFAAALRAMNAGGVLAPDVVRALAGPAEKLDEEGAFFAAVVLPRAELLQCLELVLDLGMHSPQAKNLAAGLALRPPVPPGTPAAEEPEGEHADLVYDAVKSLSRTTTADSRLTGKARLCAWTAEGLAAAQVIEPGRIAYELEKNPLAADRMILARSCAIRPSLAQDLYAPEPPGPSSIPASVLEIAWSDPAAPEALVIDLAGRVAKAKKRAEDILEDEVDLDPSRRSLETLERVVLAATQRVLTESIERMRPGVSWSEIALAAENTALDAGFGIVTEFVGHGVGRQLHESPKVPMFWTGYQGEDFVLREGQVLAIEPILTLDAAGDWLRGTSPGPANRSRVVGGADHWTVRTASGKPACHAEHTVLVTPSGAEVLTA
;
A
#
# COMPACT_ATOMS: atom_id res chain seq x y z
N MET A 1 -27.84 24.55 -40.37
CA MET A 1 -27.51 24.58 -38.93
C MET A 1 -28.64 25.24 -38.19
N LEU A 2 -29.09 24.63 -37.10
CA LEU A 2 -30.07 25.23 -36.19
C LEU A 2 -29.33 26.32 -35.39
N ASP A 3 -30.01 27.43 -35.09
CA ASP A 3 -29.44 28.44 -34.19
C ASP A 3 -29.36 27.90 -32.75
N ARG A 4 -28.46 28.48 -31.94
CA ARG A 4 -28.22 28.07 -30.54
C ARG A 4 -29.50 27.98 -29.71
N ALA A 5 -30.39 28.96 -29.80
CA ALA A 5 -31.63 28.98 -29.02
C ALA A 5 -32.59 27.84 -29.43
N THR A 6 -32.60 27.49 -30.73
CA THR A 6 -33.36 26.34 -31.22
C THR A 6 -32.78 25.01 -30.71
N ILE A 7 -31.45 24.85 -30.71
CA ILE A 7 -30.78 23.65 -30.17
C ILE A 7 -31.11 23.47 -28.67
N GLU A 8 -30.98 24.53 -27.86
CA GLU A 8 -31.33 24.49 -26.43
C GLU A 8 -32.80 24.15 -26.19
N ARG A 9 -33.69 24.72 -26.99
CA ARG A 9 -35.12 24.46 -26.83
C ARG A 9 -35.46 23.00 -27.11
N LEU A 10 -34.87 22.42 -28.16
CA LEU A 10 -35.12 21.04 -28.55
C LEU A 10 -34.48 20.02 -27.59
N SER A 11 -33.37 20.37 -26.94
CA SER A 11 -32.71 19.49 -25.96
C SER A 11 -33.45 19.39 -24.62
N ARG A 12 -34.42 20.27 -24.32
CA ARG A 12 -35.21 20.23 -23.08
C ARG A 12 -36.20 19.07 -22.99
N THR A 13 -36.65 18.53 -24.13
CA THR A 13 -37.61 17.41 -24.20
C THR A 13 -37.16 16.39 -25.24
N PRO A 14 -35.99 15.76 -25.06
CA PRO A 14 -35.39 14.86 -26.04
C PRO A 14 -36.25 13.62 -26.34
N GLU A 15 -37.12 13.23 -25.41
CA GLU A 15 -38.10 12.15 -25.56
C GLU A 15 -39.21 12.45 -26.58
N LYS A 16 -39.42 13.71 -26.93
CA LYS A 16 -40.41 14.14 -27.94
C LYS A 16 -39.81 14.30 -29.34
N ASN A 17 -38.48 14.25 -29.44
CA ASN A 17 -37.78 14.46 -30.69
C ASN A 17 -37.81 13.19 -31.55
N ALA A 18 -37.81 13.36 -32.87
CA ALA A 18 -37.56 12.25 -33.78
C ALA A 18 -36.13 11.71 -33.56
N PRO A 19 -35.85 10.40 -33.71
CA PRO A 19 -34.52 9.83 -33.47
C PRO A 19 -33.39 10.53 -34.22
N MET A 20 -33.59 10.84 -35.52
CA MET A 20 -32.60 11.57 -36.32
C MET A 20 -32.32 12.99 -35.82
N LEU A 21 -33.30 13.64 -35.18
CA LEU A 21 -33.10 14.96 -34.59
C LEU A 21 -32.19 14.86 -33.36
N ASN A 22 -32.35 13.83 -32.53
CA ASN A 22 -31.46 13.60 -31.39
C ASN A 22 -30.02 13.27 -31.82
N VAL A 23 -29.84 12.58 -32.96
CA VAL A 23 -28.50 12.36 -33.55
C VAL A 23 -27.87 13.70 -33.96
N ALA A 24 -28.60 14.54 -34.71
CA ALA A 24 -28.09 15.86 -35.11
C ALA A 24 -27.79 16.77 -33.89
N LEU A 25 -28.60 16.69 -32.83
CA LEU A 25 -28.35 17.40 -31.57
C LEU A 25 -27.12 16.85 -30.83
N ALA A 26 -26.82 15.55 -30.95
CA ALA A 26 -25.60 14.96 -30.39
C ALA A 26 -24.35 15.39 -31.17
N GLU A 27 -24.43 15.49 -32.49
CA GLU A 27 -23.32 15.92 -33.36
C GLU A 27 -22.93 17.38 -33.11
N GLU A 28 -23.91 18.28 -33.04
CA GLU A 28 -23.68 19.74 -33.00
C GLU A 28 -23.87 20.36 -31.61
N GLY A 29 -24.34 19.58 -30.63
CA GLY A 29 -24.69 20.08 -29.30
C GLY A 29 -23.49 20.48 -28.45
N PHE A 30 -23.67 21.50 -27.62
CA PHE A 30 -22.74 21.88 -26.55
C PHE A 30 -23.11 21.19 -25.24
N ALA A 31 -22.25 21.28 -24.21
CA ALA A 31 -22.31 20.42 -23.04
C ALA A 31 -23.70 20.25 -22.36
N PRO A 32 -24.50 21.29 -22.10
CA PRO A 32 -25.88 21.16 -21.58
C PRO A 32 -26.81 20.34 -22.47
N VAL A 33 -26.65 20.41 -23.79
CA VAL A 33 -27.44 19.65 -24.78
C VAL A 33 -27.06 18.17 -24.69
N LEU A 34 -25.76 17.87 -24.69
CA LEU A 34 -25.26 16.50 -24.57
C LEU A 34 -25.70 15.86 -23.25
N LEU A 35 -25.63 16.61 -22.15
CA LEU A 35 -26.09 16.16 -20.83
C LEU A 35 -27.60 15.88 -20.83
N ALA A 36 -28.41 16.73 -21.46
CA ALA A 36 -29.86 16.52 -21.54
C ALA A 36 -30.22 15.28 -22.36
N LEU A 37 -29.51 15.05 -23.48
CA LEU A 37 -29.66 13.83 -24.28
C LEU A 37 -29.25 12.59 -23.48
N ALA A 38 -28.08 12.60 -22.85
CA ALA A 38 -27.55 11.46 -22.09
C ALA A 38 -28.37 11.14 -20.82
N ARG A 39 -29.12 12.09 -20.26
CA ARG A 39 -30.03 11.86 -19.12
C ARG A 39 -31.35 11.21 -19.52
N SER A 40 -31.75 11.28 -20.79
CA SER A 40 -33.08 10.82 -21.21
C SER A 40 -33.05 9.39 -21.74
N PRO A 41 -33.66 8.42 -21.04
CA PRO A 41 -33.63 7.00 -21.43
C PRO A 41 -34.34 6.71 -22.77
N ALA A 42 -35.16 7.66 -23.24
CA ALA A 42 -35.85 7.58 -24.53
C ALA A 42 -34.92 7.84 -25.74
N VAL A 43 -33.72 8.38 -25.51
CA VAL A 43 -32.77 8.67 -26.59
C VAL A 43 -32.22 7.36 -27.16
N GLY A 44 -32.29 7.24 -28.49
CA GLY A 44 -31.91 6.03 -29.22
C GLY A 44 -30.39 5.75 -29.22
N PRO A 45 -29.98 4.51 -29.51
CA PRO A 45 -28.58 4.08 -29.44
C PRO A 45 -27.65 4.85 -30.38
N GLU A 46 -28.12 5.33 -31.54
CA GLU A 46 -27.31 6.07 -32.50
C GLU A 46 -26.83 7.40 -31.93
N ALA A 47 -27.72 8.16 -31.27
CA ALA A 47 -27.35 9.44 -30.66
C ALA A 47 -26.39 9.23 -29.48
N ILE A 48 -26.63 8.19 -28.67
CA ILE A 48 -25.73 7.81 -27.55
C ILE A 48 -24.33 7.42 -28.07
N GLN A 49 -24.26 6.71 -29.18
CA GLN A 49 -23.00 6.34 -29.83
C GLN A 49 -22.25 7.59 -30.32
N VAL A 50 -22.94 8.56 -30.93
CA VAL A 50 -22.34 9.84 -31.34
C VAL A 50 -21.75 10.59 -30.15
N ILE A 51 -22.47 10.68 -29.02
CA ILE A 51 -21.94 11.33 -27.81
C ILE A 51 -20.66 10.62 -27.35
N ASN A 52 -20.65 9.28 -27.31
CA ASN A 52 -19.47 8.50 -26.93
C ASN A 52 -18.27 8.73 -27.87
N GLU A 53 -18.50 8.81 -29.19
CA GLU A 53 -17.45 9.09 -30.18
C GLU A 53 -16.90 10.51 -30.04
N ARG A 54 -17.77 11.49 -29.77
CA ARG A 54 -17.35 12.86 -29.50
C ARG A 54 -16.47 12.96 -28.26
N ILE A 55 -16.81 12.27 -27.16
CA ILE A 55 -15.95 12.22 -25.97
C ILE A 55 -14.58 11.63 -26.33
N ALA A 56 -14.55 10.56 -27.12
CA ALA A 56 -13.28 9.93 -27.53
C ALA A 56 -12.41 10.84 -28.40
N ASN A 57 -13.01 11.68 -29.26
CA ASN A 57 -12.30 12.54 -30.19
C ASN A 57 -11.94 13.92 -29.61
N GLU A 58 -12.84 14.51 -28.80
CA GLU A 58 -12.72 15.87 -28.26
C GLU A 58 -12.11 15.89 -26.85
N GLY A 59 -12.14 14.76 -26.12
CA GLY A 59 -11.61 14.68 -24.75
C GLY A 59 -12.29 15.67 -23.81
N ASP A 60 -11.49 16.42 -23.05
CA ASP A 60 -12.00 17.42 -22.11
C ASP A 60 -12.70 18.62 -22.76
N ASP A 61 -12.47 18.88 -24.05
CA ASP A 61 -13.12 19.94 -24.81
C ASP A 61 -14.51 19.53 -25.35
N VAL A 62 -15.00 18.32 -25.02
CA VAL A 62 -16.27 17.81 -25.55
C VAL A 62 -17.44 18.75 -25.23
N GLY A 63 -18.15 19.16 -26.29
CA GLY A 63 -19.29 20.06 -26.15
C GLY A 63 -18.92 21.50 -25.78
N ARG A 64 -17.66 21.92 -25.96
CA ARG A 64 -17.24 23.32 -25.81
C ARG A 64 -17.94 24.19 -26.83
N ASP A 65 -18.67 25.18 -26.34
CA ASP A 65 -19.39 26.13 -27.18
C ASP A 65 -18.40 27.12 -27.82
N ARG A 66 -18.32 27.11 -29.15
CA ARG A 66 -17.45 28.00 -29.94
C ARG A 66 -18.03 29.41 -30.10
N GLU A 67 -19.32 29.58 -29.83
CA GLU A 67 -20.02 30.87 -29.87
C GLU A 67 -20.09 31.54 -28.49
N ALA A 68 -19.58 30.90 -27.44
CA ALA A 68 -19.50 31.45 -26.10
C ALA A 68 -18.48 32.61 -26.00
N PRO A 69 -18.72 33.63 -25.14
CA PRO A 69 -17.76 34.70 -24.86
C PRO A 69 -16.41 34.16 -24.39
N ALA A 70 -15.30 34.78 -24.84
CA ALA A 70 -13.94 34.32 -24.55
C ALA A 70 -13.55 34.37 -23.06
N ASP A 71 -14.32 35.07 -22.24
CA ASP A 71 -14.19 35.20 -20.79
C ASP A 71 -15.00 34.17 -19.98
N GLU A 72 -15.80 33.32 -20.64
CA GLU A 72 -16.58 32.27 -19.99
C GLU A 72 -15.69 31.06 -19.65
N HIS A 73 -15.56 30.73 -18.36
CA HIS A 73 -14.77 29.60 -17.89
C HIS A 73 -15.48 28.28 -18.25
N PHE A 74 -14.93 27.53 -19.21
CA PHE A 74 -15.45 26.22 -19.59
C PHE A 74 -15.01 25.13 -18.61
N VAL A 75 -15.99 24.44 -18.03
CA VAL A 75 -15.77 23.27 -17.15
C VAL A 75 -16.08 22.01 -17.92
N SER A 76 -15.07 21.16 -18.16
CA SER A 76 -15.23 19.86 -18.83
C SER A 76 -16.37 19.04 -18.22
N GLN A 77 -17.22 18.49 -19.09
CA GLN A 77 -18.32 17.59 -18.71
C GLN A 77 -18.05 16.15 -19.17
N ALA A 78 -16.85 15.84 -19.67
CA ALA A 78 -16.52 14.54 -20.26
C ALA A 78 -16.79 13.38 -19.29
N ALA A 79 -16.34 13.51 -18.03
CA ALA A 79 -16.53 12.48 -17.01
C ALA A 79 -18.01 12.29 -16.60
N GLU A 80 -18.79 13.38 -16.49
CA GLU A 80 -20.23 13.30 -16.19
C GLU A 80 -21.02 12.70 -17.35
N LEU A 81 -20.66 13.03 -18.60
CA LEU A 81 -21.24 12.40 -19.78
C LEU A 81 -20.95 10.90 -19.81
N ASP A 82 -19.68 10.49 -19.62
CA ASP A 82 -19.33 9.07 -19.50
C ASP A 82 -20.14 8.39 -18.39
N ARG A 83 -20.35 9.07 -17.25
CA ARG A 83 -21.12 8.53 -16.11
C ARG A 83 -22.56 8.25 -16.50
N LEU A 84 -23.19 9.17 -17.23
CA LEU A 84 -24.54 9.03 -17.74
C LEU A 84 -24.63 7.94 -18.80
N LEU A 85 -23.68 7.90 -19.75
CA LEU A 85 -23.65 6.89 -20.82
C LEU A 85 -23.45 5.47 -20.26
N ALA A 86 -22.60 5.28 -19.25
CA ALA A 86 -22.39 3.97 -18.61
C ALA A 86 -23.67 3.42 -17.95
N ALA A 87 -24.57 4.30 -17.53
CA ALA A 87 -25.87 3.97 -16.96
C ALA A 87 -27.00 3.97 -18.01
N HIS A 88 -26.74 4.37 -19.26
CA HIS A 88 -27.81 4.60 -20.23
C HIS A 88 -28.31 3.27 -20.84
N PRO A 89 -29.63 2.97 -20.81
CA PRO A 89 -30.16 1.67 -21.27
C PRO A 89 -29.88 1.36 -22.74
N ASN A 90 -29.70 2.42 -23.55
CA ASN A 90 -29.37 2.29 -24.97
C ASN A 90 -27.88 2.32 -25.31
N ALA A 91 -26.98 2.36 -24.32
CA ALA A 91 -25.54 2.26 -24.58
C ALA A 91 -25.19 0.93 -25.29
N SER A 92 -24.31 1.02 -26.28
CA SER A 92 -23.80 -0.16 -27.00
C SER A 92 -22.67 -0.82 -26.22
N GLY A 93 -22.43 -2.11 -26.43
CA GLY A 93 -21.29 -2.80 -25.82
C GLY A 93 -19.94 -2.14 -26.15
N HIS A 94 -19.80 -1.66 -27.40
CA HIS A 94 -18.62 -0.91 -27.84
C HIS A 94 -18.46 0.44 -27.09
N ALA A 95 -19.56 1.16 -26.85
CA ALA A 95 -19.51 2.40 -26.07
C ALA A 95 -19.08 2.13 -24.63
N LEU A 96 -19.59 1.07 -24.00
CA LEU A 96 -19.19 0.66 -22.65
C LEU A 96 -17.70 0.30 -22.58
N ASP A 97 -17.19 -0.46 -23.54
CA ASP A 97 -15.76 -0.80 -23.61
C ASP A 97 -14.89 0.46 -23.82
N SER A 98 -15.38 1.42 -24.60
CA SER A 98 -14.70 2.71 -24.80
C SER A 98 -14.65 3.54 -23.52
N ILE A 99 -15.74 3.57 -22.74
CA ILE A 99 -15.81 4.25 -21.44
C ILE A 99 -14.81 3.62 -20.46
N VAL A 100 -14.78 2.28 -20.36
CA VAL A 100 -13.82 1.58 -19.49
C VAL A 100 -12.38 1.84 -19.94
N ALA A 101 -12.11 1.94 -21.24
CA ALA A 101 -10.78 2.27 -21.74
C ALA A 101 -10.33 3.69 -21.37
N ARG A 102 -11.26 4.66 -21.27
CA ARG A 102 -10.98 6.03 -20.78
C ARG A 102 -10.80 6.08 -19.27
N HIS A 103 -11.48 5.21 -18.53
CA HIS A 103 -11.46 5.16 -17.06
C HIS A 103 -10.98 3.81 -16.52
N PRO A 104 -9.74 3.37 -16.84
CA PRO A 104 -9.28 2.00 -16.58
C PRO A 104 -9.14 1.66 -15.09
N ASN A 105 -9.07 2.67 -14.22
CA ASN A 105 -8.83 2.53 -12.78
C ASN A 105 -10.00 3.03 -11.94
N ASP A 106 -11.14 3.36 -12.55
CA ASP A 106 -12.31 3.83 -11.82
C ASP A 106 -13.33 2.69 -11.65
N PRO A 107 -13.59 2.25 -10.40
CA PRO A 107 -14.45 1.10 -10.14
C PRO A 107 -15.92 1.37 -10.50
N PHE A 108 -16.36 2.64 -10.55
CA PHE A 108 -17.72 2.96 -11.01
C PHE A 108 -17.89 2.56 -12.46
N PHE A 109 -16.98 3.01 -13.34
CA PHE A 109 -17.08 2.76 -14.77
C PHE A 109 -16.93 1.28 -15.11
N ILE A 110 -15.98 0.60 -14.47
CA ILE A 110 -15.76 -0.84 -14.67
C ILE A 110 -17.00 -1.64 -14.23
N LEU A 111 -17.53 -1.36 -13.04
CA LEU A 111 -18.68 -2.10 -12.53
C LEU A 111 -19.96 -1.78 -13.30
N ALA A 112 -20.19 -0.51 -13.66
CA ALA A 112 -21.34 -0.11 -14.47
C ALA A 112 -21.32 -0.80 -15.84
N ALA A 113 -20.18 -0.80 -16.53
CA ALA A 113 -20.02 -1.47 -17.82
C ALA A 113 -20.19 -2.99 -17.71
N ALA A 114 -19.61 -3.63 -16.69
CA ALA A 114 -19.65 -5.09 -16.53
C ALA A 114 -21.02 -5.64 -16.10
N THR A 115 -21.84 -4.81 -15.43
CA THR A 115 -23.18 -5.19 -14.99
C THR A 115 -24.28 -4.75 -15.96
N HIS A 116 -23.94 -4.00 -17.00
CA HIS A 116 -24.91 -3.52 -17.98
C HIS A 116 -25.56 -4.70 -18.76
N PRO A 117 -26.85 -4.65 -19.12
CA PRO A 117 -27.51 -5.72 -19.90
C PRO A 117 -26.88 -6.00 -21.28
N ARG A 118 -26.09 -5.06 -21.80
CA ARG A 118 -25.34 -5.15 -23.06
C ARG A 118 -23.83 -5.19 -22.86
N ALA A 119 -23.38 -5.57 -21.66
CA ALA A 119 -21.96 -5.72 -21.37
C ALA A 119 -21.32 -6.72 -22.33
N THR A 120 -20.08 -6.43 -22.73
CA THR A 120 -19.26 -7.37 -23.49
C THR A 120 -18.43 -8.23 -22.54
N ILE A 121 -17.86 -9.31 -23.06
CA ILE A 121 -16.90 -10.12 -22.28
C ILE A 121 -15.68 -9.31 -21.86
N THR A 122 -15.28 -8.28 -22.62
CA THR A 122 -14.17 -7.38 -22.29
C THR A 122 -14.47 -6.60 -21.01
N GLY A 123 -15.66 -5.99 -20.91
CA GLY A 123 -16.10 -5.30 -19.70
C GLY A 123 -16.18 -6.24 -18.49
N VAL A 124 -16.71 -7.45 -18.67
CA VAL A 124 -16.76 -8.47 -17.60
C VAL A 124 -15.36 -8.87 -17.13
N LEU A 125 -14.43 -9.11 -18.06
CA LEU A 125 -13.04 -9.44 -17.74
C LEU A 125 -12.37 -8.35 -16.90
N ARG A 126 -12.66 -7.07 -17.17
CA ARG A 126 -12.14 -5.96 -16.35
C ARG A 126 -12.63 -6.00 -14.91
N ALA A 127 -13.90 -6.34 -14.68
CA ALA A 127 -14.43 -6.53 -13.34
C ALA A 127 -13.89 -7.80 -12.65
N VAL A 128 -13.67 -8.88 -13.42
CA VAL A 128 -13.11 -10.16 -12.95
C VAL A 128 -11.61 -10.07 -12.64
N ASP A 129 -10.87 -9.22 -13.34
CA ASP A 129 -9.45 -9.00 -13.07
C ASP A 129 -9.22 -7.88 -12.01
N TRP A 130 -10.28 -7.25 -11.48
CA TRP A 130 -10.16 -6.26 -10.40
C TRP A 130 -9.79 -6.92 -9.05
N PRO A 131 -8.64 -6.57 -8.45
CA PRO A 131 -8.14 -7.22 -7.25
C PRO A 131 -8.90 -6.79 -5.99
N ALA A 132 -8.86 -7.63 -4.98
CA ALA A 132 -9.16 -7.25 -3.60
C ALA A 132 -7.87 -6.82 -2.88
N ALA A 133 -7.98 -6.01 -1.82
CA ALA A 133 -6.87 -5.53 -1.00
C ALA A 133 -6.06 -6.69 -0.38
N SER A 134 -6.76 -7.77 -0.04
CA SER A 134 -6.14 -9.01 0.43
C SER A 134 -6.95 -10.23 -0.05
N PRO A 135 -6.34 -11.41 -0.17
CA PRO A 135 -7.04 -12.66 -0.43
C PRO A 135 -8.18 -13.00 0.53
N MET A 136 -8.26 -12.35 1.70
CA MET A 136 -9.34 -12.55 2.68
C MET A 136 -10.62 -11.77 2.39
N HIS A 137 -10.54 -10.71 1.59
CA HIS A 137 -11.71 -9.91 1.26
C HIS A 137 -12.57 -10.62 0.22
N ASP A 138 -13.88 -10.52 0.37
CA ASP A 138 -14.81 -11.07 -0.60
C ASP A 138 -15.07 -10.06 -1.73
N ARG A 139 -15.04 -10.55 -2.96
CA ARG A 139 -15.37 -9.80 -4.17
C ARG A 139 -16.86 -9.87 -4.45
N LEU A 140 -17.65 -9.30 -3.55
CA LEU A 140 -19.12 -9.40 -3.57
C LEU A 140 -19.73 -8.87 -4.89
N TRP A 141 -19.05 -7.96 -5.58
CA TRP A 141 -19.48 -7.45 -6.89
C TRP A 141 -19.55 -8.52 -7.99
N LEU A 142 -18.80 -9.63 -7.88
CA LEU A 142 -18.92 -10.74 -8.83
C LEU A 142 -20.33 -11.33 -8.87
N ALA A 143 -21.11 -11.19 -7.80
CA ALA A 143 -22.50 -11.64 -7.75
C ALA A 143 -23.48 -10.71 -8.49
N LEU A 144 -23.02 -9.56 -9.00
CA LEU A 144 -23.80 -8.68 -9.87
C LEU A 144 -23.65 -9.01 -11.36
N LEU A 145 -22.62 -9.78 -11.72
CA LEU A 145 -22.37 -10.17 -13.10
C LEU A 145 -23.42 -11.18 -13.56
N ASP A 146 -23.98 -10.97 -14.75
CA ASP A 146 -24.90 -11.93 -15.34
C ASP A 146 -24.13 -13.17 -15.82
N PRO A 147 -24.37 -14.37 -15.24
CA PRO A 147 -23.70 -15.58 -15.67
C PRO A 147 -23.96 -15.94 -17.14
N ALA A 148 -25.06 -15.47 -17.73
CA ALA A 148 -25.37 -15.71 -19.15
C ALA A 148 -24.40 -15.00 -20.11
N LEU A 149 -23.72 -13.94 -19.64
CA LEU A 149 -22.73 -13.18 -20.41
C LEU A 149 -21.34 -13.83 -20.39
N VAL A 150 -21.12 -14.84 -19.55
CA VAL A 150 -19.86 -15.59 -19.49
C VAL A 150 -20.07 -16.99 -20.08
N PRO A 151 -19.55 -17.26 -21.29
CA PRO A 151 -19.71 -18.57 -21.91
C PRO A 151 -19.17 -19.69 -21.00
N PRO A 152 -19.81 -20.88 -20.98
CA PRO A 152 -19.33 -22.01 -20.19
C PRO A 152 -17.87 -22.37 -20.46
N LEU A 153 -17.45 -22.31 -21.73
CA LEU A 153 -16.05 -22.54 -22.13
C LEU A 153 -15.10 -21.53 -21.48
N THR A 154 -15.50 -20.26 -21.38
CA THR A 154 -14.70 -19.22 -20.73
C THR A 154 -14.60 -19.45 -19.21
N LEU A 155 -15.67 -19.91 -18.56
CA LEU A 155 -15.61 -20.31 -17.15
C LEU A 155 -14.68 -21.50 -16.92
N GLU A 156 -14.67 -22.46 -17.85
CA GLU A 156 -13.74 -23.60 -17.81
C GLU A 156 -12.28 -23.15 -18.01
N GLU A 157 -12.03 -22.28 -19.00
CA GLU A 157 -10.73 -21.65 -19.23
C GLU A 157 -10.25 -20.91 -17.98
N TRP A 158 -11.12 -20.12 -17.35
CA TRP A 158 -10.81 -19.42 -16.10
C TRP A 158 -10.54 -20.37 -14.94
N ALA A 159 -11.27 -21.47 -14.83
CA ALA A 159 -11.04 -22.47 -13.80
C ALA A 159 -9.68 -23.18 -13.94
N GLN A 160 -9.18 -23.28 -15.19
CA GLN A 160 -7.90 -23.92 -15.52
C GLN A 160 -6.73 -22.93 -15.63
N ASP A 161 -6.98 -21.62 -15.51
CA ASP A 161 -5.96 -20.58 -15.60
C ASP A 161 -5.02 -20.65 -14.39
N ALA A 162 -3.94 -21.42 -14.51
CA ALA A 162 -2.99 -21.68 -13.42
C ALA A 162 -2.28 -20.41 -12.91
N GLN A 163 -2.17 -19.37 -13.74
CA GLN A 163 -1.44 -18.15 -13.44
C GLN A 163 -2.33 -17.06 -12.80
N ASN A 164 -3.64 -17.09 -13.05
CA ASN A 164 -4.54 -16.05 -12.56
C ASN A 164 -5.53 -16.56 -11.49
N PRO A 165 -5.24 -16.37 -10.18
CA PRO A 165 -6.15 -16.76 -9.11
C PRO A 165 -7.46 -15.94 -9.09
N LEU A 166 -7.48 -14.72 -9.63
CA LEU A 166 -8.71 -13.89 -9.68
C LEU A 166 -9.75 -14.49 -10.63
N ARG A 167 -9.29 -15.09 -11.74
CA ARG A 167 -10.15 -15.78 -12.69
C ARG A 167 -10.66 -17.10 -12.14
N ARG A 168 -9.79 -17.89 -11.49
CA ARG A 168 -10.21 -19.12 -10.79
C ARG A 168 -11.22 -18.84 -9.68
N GLU A 169 -11.03 -17.75 -8.93
CA GLU A 169 -12.01 -17.27 -7.94
C GLU A 169 -13.35 -16.89 -8.58
N ALA A 170 -13.32 -16.14 -9.69
CA ALA A 170 -14.54 -15.77 -10.40
C ALA A 170 -15.26 -17.00 -10.98
N ALA A 171 -14.52 -17.95 -11.55
CA ALA A 171 -15.06 -19.23 -12.00
C ALA A 171 -15.68 -20.02 -10.83
N ALA A 172 -15.04 -20.06 -9.66
CA ALA A 172 -15.58 -20.69 -8.46
C ALA A 172 -16.85 -20.00 -7.95
N ARG A 173 -16.98 -18.68 -8.14
CA ARG A 173 -18.13 -17.90 -7.66
C ARG A 173 -19.32 -17.93 -8.62
N ILE A 174 -19.07 -17.82 -9.93
CA ILE A 174 -20.09 -17.72 -11.00
C ILE A 174 -20.47 -19.10 -11.53
N GLY A 175 -19.51 -20.02 -11.55
CA GLY A 175 -19.64 -21.35 -12.12
C GLY A 175 -20.78 -22.16 -11.49
N ARG A 176 -21.43 -22.94 -12.35
CA ARG A 176 -22.52 -23.86 -11.96
C ARG A 176 -22.16 -25.33 -12.23
N ASP A 177 -21.06 -25.57 -12.93
CA ASP A 177 -20.60 -26.92 -13.26
C ASP A 177 -19.95 -27.60 -12.05
N ALA A 178 -20.40 -28.81 -11.75
CA ALA A 178 -19.95 -29.56 -10.58
C ALA A 178 -18.49 -30.06 -10.75
N ALA A 179 -18.04 -30.34 -11.98
CA ALA A 179 -16.68 -30.82 -12.21
C ALA A 179 -15.66 -29.69 -12.01
N SER A 180 -15.92 -28.49 -12.55
CA SER A 180 -15.09 -27.31 -12.30
C SER A 180 -15.03 -26.97 -10.80
N LEU A 181 -16.17 -26.98 -10.10
CA LEU A 181 -16.22 -26.68 -8.66
C LEU A 181 -15.47 -27.73 -7.83
N ARG A 182 -15.50 -29.00 -8.22
CA ARG A 182 -14.69 -30.06 -7.61
C ARG A 182 -13.20 -29.78 -7.76
N THR A 183 -12.74 -29.45 -8.97
CA THR A 183 -11.34 -29.08 -9.21
C THR A 183 -10.94 -27.86 -8.37
N LEU A 184 -11.73 -26.79 -8.40
CA LEU A 184 -11.46 -25.55 -7.69
C LEU A 184 -11.52 -25.70 -6.15
N SER A 185 -12.27 -26.67 -5.63
CA SER A 185 -12.28 -26.97 -4.19
C SER A 185 -10.96 -27.55 -3.67
N HIS A 186 -10.08 -28.00 -4.57
CA HIS A 186 -8.73 -28.49 -4.27
C HIS A 186 -7.65 -27.50 -4.74
N ASP A 187 -8.04 -26.28 -5.15
CA ASP A 187 -7.08 -25.26 -5.57
C ASP A 187 -6.08 -24.96 -4.46
N LYS A 188 -4.84 -24.64 -4.82
CA LYS A 188 -3.80 -24.24 -3.85
C LYS A 188 -4.16 -22.92 -3.16
N ASP A 189 -4.88 -22.03 -3.84
CA ASP A 189 -5.27 -20.73 -3.31
C ASP A 189 -6.53 -20.85 -2.44
N ARG A 190 -6.40 -20.51 -1.15
CA ARG A 190 -7.50 -20.57 -0.18
C ARG A 190 -8.65 -19.63 -0.53
N ARG A 191 -8.40 -18.55 -1.27
CA ARG A 191 -9.45 -17.65 -1.78
C ARG A 191 -10.37 -18.35 -2.76
N VAL A 192 -9.79 -19.16 -3.66
CA VAL A 192 -10.56 -19.96 -4.63
C VAL A 192 -11.39 -21.00 -3.88
N ARG A 193 -10.79 -21.71 -2.91
CA ARG A 193 -11.53 -22.65 -2.05
C ARG A 193 -12.63 -21.96 -1.25
N ARG A 194 -12.41 -20.74 -0.75
CA ARG A 194 -13.44 -19.91 -0.08
C ARG A 194 -14.57 -19.51 -1.02
N ALA A 195 -14.25 -19.18 -2.28
CA ALA A 195 -15.26 -18.90 -3.29
C ALA A 195 -16.13 -20.14 -3.56
N VAL A 196 -15.53 -21.34 -3.66
CA VAL A 196 -16.28 -22.60 -3.73
C VAL A 196 -17.13 -22.82 -2.48
N ALA A 197 -16.59 -22.58 -1.29
CA ALA A 197 -17.33 -22.69 -0.02
C ALA A 197 -18.57 -21.77 0.06
N SER A 198 -18.55 -20.67 -0.69
CA SER A 198 -19.67 -19.72 -0.83
C SER A 198 -20.65 -20.05 -1.97
N ASN A 199 -20.31 -21.00 -2.86
CA ASN A 199 -21.12 -21.34 -4.03
C ASN A 199 -22.19 -22.37 -3.65
N ARG A 200 -23.46 -22.03 -3.90
CA ARG A 200 -24.60 -22.91 -3.61
C ARG A 200 -24.63 -24.20 -4.44
N HIS A 201 -23.98 -24.22 -5.59
CA HIS A 201 -23.89 -25.39 -6.47
C HIS A 201 -22.72 -26.31 -6.12
N ALA A 202 -21.87 -25.96 -5.15
CA ALA A 202 -20.71 -26.77 -4.75
C ALA A 202 -21.08 -28.07 -4.00
N GLY A 203 -22.33 -28.20 -3.54
CA GLY A 203 -22.86 -29.46 -3.00
C GLY A 203 -21.96 -30.12 -1.95
N ASP A 204 -21.50 -31.33 -2.24
CA ASP A 204 -20.65 -32.16 -1.36
C ASP A 204 -19.29 -31.53 -1.08
N GLU A 205 -18.71 -30.78 -2.02
CA GLU A 205 -17.40 -30.14 -1.83
C GLU A 205 -17.46 -29.10 -0.71
N ARG A 206 -18.59 -28.42 -0.56
CA ARG A 206 -18.81 -27.50 0.57
C ARG A 206 -18.80 -28.26 1.90
N HIS A 207 -19.42 -29.44 1.97
CA HIS A 207 -19.40 -30.24 3.19
C HIS A 207 -17.98 -30.71 3.53
N ARG A 208 -17.21 -31.14 2.53
CA ARG A 208 -15.80 -31.52 2.66
C ARG A 208 -14.96 -30.36 3.20
N LEU A 209 -15.04 -29.19 2.54
CA LEU A 209 -14.31 -27.98 2.93
C LEU A 209 -14.60 -27.54 4.36
N ALA A 210 -15.83 -27.73 4.86
CA ALA A 210 -16.20 -27.37 6.24
C ALA A 210 -15.42 -28.15 7.31
N HIS A 211 -14.93 -29.35 6.99
CA HIS A 211 -14.29 -30.25 7.95
C HIS A 211 -12.80 -30.45 7.67
N GLU A 212 -12.41 -30.47 6.40
CA GLU A 212 -11.07 -30.91 5.98
C GLU A 212 -10.15 -29.76 5.55
N ASP A 213 -10.70 -28.58 5.20
CA ASP A 213 -9.84 -27.49 4.69
C ASP A 213 -8.89 -27.00 5.81
N PRO A 214 -7.59 -26.81 5.53
CA PRO A 214 -6.65 -26.30 6.54
C PRO A 214 -6.98 -24.88 7.00
N ALA A 215 -7.63 -24.07 6.15
CA ALA A 215 -7.93 -22.68 6.44
C ALA A 215 -9.18 -22.53 7.31
N PRO A 216 -9.08 -21.92 8.52
CA PRO A 216 -10.22 -21.76 9.42
C PRO A 216 -11.36 -20.95 8.81
N GLU A 217 -11.07 -19.95 7.99
CA GLU A 217 -12.10 -19.13 7.36
C GLU A 217 -12.78 -19.82 6.18
N VAL A 218 -12.09 -20.73 5.47
CA VAL A 218 -12.72 -21.58 4.46
C VAL A 218 -13.69 -22.55 5.14
N ARG A 219 -13.25 -23.20 6.23
CA ARG A 219 -14.12 -24.06 7.06
C ARG A 219 -15.35 -23.30 7.57
N ALA A 220 -15.14 -22.11 8.11
CA ALA A 220 -16.23 -21.27 8.62
C ALA A 220 -17.23 -20.87 7.53
N ARG A 221 -16.75 -20.46 6.35
CA ARG A 221 -17.59 -20.12 5.20
C ARG A 221 -18.41 -21.32 4.72
N ALA A 222 -17.77 -22.49 4.64
CA ALA A 222 -18.36 -23.73 4.17
C ALA A 222 -19.41 -24.28 5.17
N GLY A 223 -19.13 -24.18 6.48
CA GLY A 223 -20.03 -24.58 7.55
C GLY A 223 -21.18 -23.60 7.84
N GLY A 224 -21.08 -22.36 7.34
CA GLY A 224 -22.13 -21.35 7.50
C GLY A 224 -23.43 -21.69 6.75
N PRO A 225 -24.49 -20.87 6.90
CA PRO A 225 -25.70 -21.01 6.09
C PRO A 225 -25.37 -20.94 4.59
N ARG A 226 -26.11 -21.66 3.73
CA ARG A 226 -25.93 -21.68 2.26
C ARG A 226 -26.10 -20.31 1.56
N GLY A 227 -26.17 -19.20 2.30
CA GLY A 227 -26.64 -17.90 1.82
C GLY A 227 -25.96 -16.66 2.39
N TYR A 228 -24.67 -16.72 2.78
CA TYR A 228 -23.95 -15.47 3.13
C TYR A 228 -23.52 -14.65 1.89
N GLY A 229 -23.72 -15.18 0.69
CA GLY A 229 -23.64 -14.43 -0.58
C GLY A 229 -24.98 -13.85 -0.98
N GLY A 230 -25.54 -12.94 -0.18
CA GLY A 230 -26.61 -12.03 -0.59
C GLY A 230 -27.85 -12.65 -1.24
N GLU A 231 -28.60 -13.47 -0.50
CA GLU A 231 -30.05 -13.59 -0.71
C GLU A 231 -30.74 -13.30 0.62
N ALA A 232 -31.17 -12.05 0.80
CA ALA A 232 -32.40 -11.82 1.55
C ALA A 232 -33.48 -12.55 0.75
N GLY A 233 -34.06 -13.59 1.35
CA GLY A 233 -35.05 -14.41 0.69
C GLY A 233 -36.22 -13.55 0.19
N HIS A 234 -36.40 -13.53 -1.12
CA HIS A 234 -37.68 -13.51 -1.82
C HIS A 234 -37.43 -13.87 -3.28
N GLY A 235 -38.06 -14.94 -3.75
CA GLY A 235 -38.44 -15.11 -5.15
C GLY A 235 -37.34 -15.51 -6.14
N GLU A 236 -37.45 -16.73 -6.65
CA GLU A 236 -37.46 -16.88 -8.11
C GLU A 236 -38.29 -15.74 -8.74
N GLN A 237 -37.83 -15.21 -9.89
CA GLN A 237 -38.43 -14.13 -10.70
C GLN A 237 -37.90 -12.72 -10.33
N SER A 238 -37.11 -12.09 -11.21
CA SER A 238 -37.65 -11.17 -12.22
C SER A 238 -38.51 -10.03 -11.61
N GLU A 239 -37.98 -9.21 -10.70
CA GLU A 239 -38.64 -7.95 -10.30
C GLU A 239 -37.59 -6.85 -10.06
N ALA A 240 -37.10 -6.25 -11.17
CA ALA A 240 -36.66 -4.84 -11.32
C ALA A 240 -35.85 -4.59 -12.63
N ALA A 241 -36.11 -5.33 -13.70
CA ALA A 241 -35.62 -5.00 -15.06
C ALA A 241 -36.75 -4.70 -16.04
N ARG A 242 -37.95 -4.35 -15.54
CA ARG A 242 -39.10 -4.00 -16.40
C ARG A 242 -39.15 -2.53 -16.82
N ASP A 243 -38.42 -1.65 -16.14
CA ASP A 243 -38.52 -0.19 -16.41
C ASP A 243 -37.24 0.45 -16.95
N GLY A 244 -36.19 -0.33 -17.29
CA GLY A 244 -34.99 0.23 -17.93
C GLY A 244 -34.18 1.21 -17.08
N THR A 245 -34.54 1.42 -15.80
CA THR A 245 -33.73 2.13 -14.81
C THR A 245 -32.53 1.25 -14.47
N SER A 246 -31.34 1.77 -14.77
CA SER A 246 -30.12 0.99 -14.86
C SER A 246 -29.68 0.38 -13.52
N ILE A 247 -28.99 -0.75 -13.59
CA ILE A 247 -28.46 -1.51 -12.43
C ILE A 247 -27.65 -0.62 -11.46
N VAL A 248 -27.11 0.49 -11.98
CA VAL A 248 -26.28 1.49 -11.29
C VAL A 248 -27.01 2.20 -10.13
N GLU A 249 -28.33 2.27 -10.13
CA GLU A 249 -29.11 2.95 -9.07
C GLU A 249 -29.49 2.05 -7.89
N THR A 250 -29.12 0.76 -7.92
CA THR A 250 -29.53 -0.18 -6.88
C THR A 250 -28.66 -0.08 -5.62
N ALA A 251 -29.25 -0.34 -4.44
CA ALA A 251 -28.50 -0.43 -3.18
C ALA A 251 -27.40 -1.50 -3.22
N ARG A 252 -27.62 -2.59 -3.99
CA ARG A 252 -26.63 -3.65 -4.23
C ARG A 252 -25.44 -3.14 -5.05
N PHE A 253 -25.68 -2.39 -6.12
CA PHE A 253 -24.62 -1.76 -6.91
C PHE A 253 -23.83 -0.75 -6.06
N ALA A 254 -24.51 0.11 -5.30
CA ALA A 254 -23.84 1.07 -4.43
C ALA A 254 -22.96 0.38 -3.36
N ALA A 255 -23.42 -0.73 -2.78
CA ALA A 255 -22.64 -1.52 -1.83
C ALA A 255 -21.44 -2.21 -2.51
N ALA A 256 -21.63 -2.78 -3.69
CA ALA A 256 -20.57 -3.40 -4.49
C ALA A 256 -19.52 -2.37 -4.94
N LEU A 257 -19.94 -1.17 -5.32
CA LEU A 257 -19.07 -0.07 -5.67
C LEU A 257 -18.23 0.40 -4.48
N ARG A 258 -18.84 0.56 -3.29
CA ARG A 258 -18.09 0.85 -2.06
C ARG A 258 -17.10 -0.26 -1.73
N ALA A 259 -17.52 -1.52 -1.85
CA ALA A 259 -16.64 -2.66 -1.65
C ALA A 259 -15.46 -2.62 -2.65
N MET A 260 -15.73 -2.44 -3.94
CA MET A 260 -14.70 -2.43 -4.99
C MET A 260 -13.71 -1.27 -4.82
N ASN A 261 -14.19 -0.08 -4.43
CA ASN A 261 -13.35 1.07 -4.04
C ASN A 261 -12.45 0.75 -2.84
N ALA A 262 -12.97 0.05 -1.84
CA ALA A 262 -12.21 -0.37 -0.66
C ALA A 262 -11.32 -1.61 -0.91
N GLY A 263 -11.31 -2.19 -2.11
CA GLY A 263 -10.60 -3.44 -2.39
C GLY A 263 -11.28 -4.68 -1.80
N GLY A 264 -12.59 -4.70 -1.67
CA GLY A 264 -13.38 -5.78 -1.10
C GLY A 264 -13.80 -5.52 0.34
N VAL A 265 -14.52 -6.48 0.92
CA VAL A 265 -15.01 -6.40 2.31
C VAL A 265 -14.68 -7.69 3.04
N LEU A 266 -14.14 -7.59 4.25
CA LEU A 266 -14.03 -8.74 5.14
C LEU A 266 -15.41 -9.15 5.61
N ALA A 267 -15.77 -10.39 5.32
CA ALA A 267 -17.03 -10.92 5.79
C ALA A 267 -16.98 -11.22 7.29
N PRO A 268 -18.09 -11.02 8.03
CA PRO A 268 -18.13 -11.20 9.48
C PRO A 268 -17.73 -12.60 9.95
N ASP A 269 -18.02 -13.65 9.17
CA ASP A 269 -17.61 -15.02 9.48
C ASP A 269 -16.11 -15.25 9.28
N VAL A 270 -15.49 -14.60 8.29
CA VAL A 270 -14.04 -14.60 8.11
C VAL A 270 -13.36 -13.89 9.28
N VAL A 271 -13.86 -12.72 9.68
CA VAL A 271 -13.35 -11.98 10.85
C VAL A 271 -13.40 -12.84 12.11
N ARG A 272 -14.55 -13.47 12.38
CA ARG A 272 -14.69 -14.36 13.54
C ARG A 272 -13.80 -15.60 13.48
N ALA A 273 -13.58 -16.15 12.29
CA ALA A 273 -12.72 -17.32 12.11
C ALA A 273 -11.25 -16.96 12.40
N LEU A 274 -10.79 -15.79 11.96
CA LEU A 274 -9.44 -15.31 12.19
C LEU A 274 -9.21 -14.79 13.61
N ALA A 275 -10.23 -14.21 14.25
CA ALA A 275 -10.20 -13.79 15.65
C ALA A 275 -10.44 -14.95 16.65
N GLY A 276 -10.58 -16.19 16.14
CA GLY A 276 -10.86 -17.37 16.94
C GLY A 276 -9.65 -17.90 17.73
N PRO A 277 -9.77 -19.08 18.35
CA PRO A 277 -8.69 -19.69 19.12
C PRO A 277 -7.41 -19.87 18.28
N ALA A 278 -6.27 -19.39 18.78
CA ALA A 278 -5.01 -19.33 18.03
C ALA A 278 -4.52 -20.71 17.57
N GLU A 279 -4.81 -21.77 18.32
CA GLU A 279 -4.46 -23.15 17.94
C GLU A 279 -5.20 -23.65 16.69
N LYS A 280 -6.24 -22.94 16.24
CA LYS A 280 -7.00 -23.24 15.02
C LYS A 280 -6.57 -22.41 13.81
N LEU A 281 -5.68 -21.44 14.01
CA LEU A 281 -5.07 -20.68 12.92
C LEU A 281 -3.95 -21.52 12.30
N ASP A 282 -4.04 -21.67 10.97
CA ASP A 282 -2.90 -22.07 10.16
C ASP A 282 -1.90 -20.92 10.04
N GLU A 283 -0.70 -21.20 9.53
CA GLU A 283 0.39 -20.23 9.38
C GLU A 283 -0.04 -19.01 8.54
N GLU A 284 -0.68 -19.27 7.40
CA GLU A 284 -1.18 -18.22 6.51
C GLU A 284 -2.35 -17.43 7.13
N GLY A 285 -3.23 -18.09 7.90
CA GLY A 285 -4.30 -17.43 8.64
C GLY A 285 -3.78 -16.48 9.72
N ALA A 286 -2.69 -16.84 10.41
CA ALA A 286 -2.04 -15.96 11.39
C ALA A 286 -1.45 -14.71 10.72
N PHE A 287 -0.79 -14.86 9.55
CA PHE A 287 -0.33 -13.72 8.76
C PHE A 287 -1.50 -12.79 8.38
N PHE A 288 -2.55 -13.35 7.80
CA PHE A 288 -3.69 -12.53 7.38
C PHE A 288 -4.43 -11.88 8.54
N ALA A 289 -4.54 -12.55 9.69
CA ALA A 289 -5.12 -11.97 10.89
C ALA A 289 -4.42 -10.64 11.25
N ALA A 290 -3.08 -10.61 11.23
CA ALA A 290 -2.31 -9.40 11.48
C ALA A 290 -2.46 -8.32 10.41
N VAL A 291 -2.68 -8.69 9.14
CA VAL A 291 -2.81 -7.71 8.05
C VAL A 291 -4.22 -7.10 8.01
N VAL A 292 -5.27 -7.90 8.24
CA VAL A 292 -6.64 -7.51 7.88
C VAL A 292 -7.57 -7.28 9.07
N LEU A 293 -7.31 -7.87 10.25
CA LEU A 293 -8.21 -7.68 11.40
C LEU A 293 -8.14 -6.24 11.91
N PRO A 294 -9.27 -5.69 12.41
CA PRO A 294 -9.25 -4.43 13.16
C PRO A 294 -8.43 -4.58 14.45
N ARG A 295 -7.98 -3.46 15.03
CA ARG A 295 -7.13 -3.47 16.24
C ARG A 295 -7.70 -4.31 17.38
N ALA A 296 -9.00 -4.21 17.66
CA ALA A 296 -9.62 -4.89 18.81
C ALA A 296 -9.53 -6.42 18.73
N GLU A 297 -9.89 -7.00 17.57
CA GLU A 297 -9.80 -8.43 17.30
C GLU A 297 -8.34 -8.89 17.17
N LEU A 298 -7.48 -8.06 16.56
CA LEU A 298 -6.06 -8.35 16.40
C LEU A 298 -5.35 -8.47 17.75
N LEU A 299 -5.65 -7.62 18.73
CA LEU A 299 -5.04 -7.72 20.06
C LEU A 299 -5.41 -9.02 20.78
N GLN A 300 -6.65 -9.49 20.62
CA GLN A 300 -7.05 -10.79 21.16
C GLN A 300 -6.27 -11.92 20.48
N CYS A 301 -6.16 -11.87 19.14
CA CYS A 301 -5.37 -12.83 18.38
C CYS A 301 -3.88 -12.81 18.79
N LEU A 302 -3.32 -11.62 19.02
CA LEU A 302 -1.93 -11.43 19.43
C LEU A 302 -1.64 -12.11 20.77
N GLU A 303 -2.46 -11.86 21.79
CA GLU A 303 -2.30 -12.49 23.12
C GLU A 303 -2.40 -14.03 22.99
N LEU A 304 -3.41 -14.55 22.28
CA LEU A 304 -3.60 -16.00 22.11
C LEU A 304 -2.43 -16.66 21.35
N VAL A 305 -1.88 -16.01 20.33
CA VAL A 305 -0.75 -16.55 19.56
C VAL A 305 0.56 -16.44 20.35
N LEU A 306 0.75 -15.39 21.15
CA LEU A 306 1.93 -15.26 22.02
C LEU A 306 1.96 -16.31 23.13
N ASP A 307 0.79 -16.73 23.64
CA ASP A 307 0.66 -17.83 24.61
C ASP A 307 1.11 -19.19 24.06
N LEU A 308 1.05 -19.41 22.74
CA LEU A 308 1.62 -20.60 22.08
C LEU A 308 3.16 -20.58 22.05
N GLY A 309 3.77 -19.46 22.41
CA GLY A 309 5.21 -19.21 22.38
C GLY A 309 5.64 -18.43 21.14
N MET A 310 6.52 -17.46 21.34
CA MET A 310 6.99 -16.52 20.31
C MET A 310 7.67 -17.18 19.10
N HIS A 311 8.20 -18.39 19.26
CA HIS A 311 8.88 -19.12 18.19
C HIS A 311 7.96 -20.07 17.42
N SER A 312 6.69 -20.19 17.80
CA SER A 312 5.72 -21.00 17.05
C SER A 312 5.56 -20.48 15.61
N PRO A 313 5.26 -21.35 14.63
CA PRO A 313 5.01 -20.92 13.24
C PRO A 313 3.92 -19.85 13.14
N GLN A 314 2.84 -19.98 13.91
CA GLN A 314 1.75 -18.99 13.97
C GLN A 314 2.25 -17.63 14.47
N ALA A 315 3.06 -17.60 15.55
CA ALA A 315 3.62 -16.36 16.07
C ALA A 315 4.53 -15.66 15.05
N LYS A 316 5.39 -16.41 14.36
CA LYS A 316 6.27 -15.86 13.33
C LYS A 316 5.49 -15.27 12.15
N ASN A 317 4.46 -15.97 11.68
CA ASN A 317 3.64 -15.47 10.57
C ASN A 317 2.76 -14.28 10.99
N LEU A 318 2.24 -14.26 12.22
CA LEU A 318 1.56 -13.09 12.78
C LEU A 318 2.51 -11.87 12.85
N ALA A 319 3.76 -12.08 13.28
CA ALA A 319 4.78 -11.03 13.32
C ALA A 319 5.13 -10.50 11.93
N ALA A 320 5.25 -11.37 10.94
CA ALA A 320 5.43 -10.98 9.54
C ALA A 320 4.25 -10.14 9.03
N GLY A 321 3.02 -10.53 9.39
CA GLY A 321 1.82 -9.77 9.03
C GLY A 321 1.75 -8.41 9.69
N LEU A 322 2.23 -8.27 10.94
CA LEU A 322 2.36 -6.98 11.61
C LEU A 322 3.40 -6.08 10.93
N ALA A 323 4.53 -6.66 10.51
CA ALA A 323 5.59 -5.96 9.79
C ALA A 323 5.15 -5.42 8.42
N LEU A 324 4.24 -6.14 7.76
CA LEU A 324 3.72 -5.78 6.44
C LEU A 324 2.29 -5.23 6.49
N ARG A 325 1.81 -4.82 7.66
CA ARG A 325 0.46 -4.29 7.81
C ARG A 325 0.39 -2.92 7.12
N PRO A 326 -0.49 -2.71 6.12
CA PRO A 326 -0.60 -1.42 5.47
C PRO A 326 -1.16 -0.36 6.43
N PRO A 327 -0.81 0.92 6.27
CA PRO A 327 -1.47 2.01 6.98
C PRO A 327 -2.98 2.03 6.63
N VAL A 328 -3.80 2.49 7.58
CA VAL A 328 -5.26 2.53 7.44
C VAL A 328 -5.64 3.27 6.14
N PRO A 329 -6.48 2.69 5.25
CA PRO A 329 -6.81 3.32 3.98
C PRO A 329 -7.50 4.69 4.15
N PRO A 330 -7.24 5.66 3.26
CA PRO A 330 -8.01 6.90 3.23
C PRO A 330 -9.51 6.62 3.01
N GLY A 331 -10.39 7.13 3.88
CA GLY A 331 -11.85 7.06 3.70
C GLY A 331 -12.59 5.94 4.44
N THR A 332 -11.92 5.15 5.29
CA THR A 332 -12.61 4.36 6.32
C THR A 332 -13.11 5.26 7.46
N PRO A 333 -14.20 4.95 8.19
CA PRO A 333 -14.64 5.74 9.34
C PRO A 333 -13.57 5.93 10.44
N ALA A 334 -12.58 5.03 10.50
CA ALA A 334 -11.38 5.16 11.34
C ALA A 334 -10.34 6.17 10.82
N ALA A 335 -10.57 6.76 9.64
CA ALA A 335 -9.64 7.70 8.98
C ALA A 335 -9.80 9.16 9.45
N GLU A 336 -10.62 9.43 10.46
CA GLU A 336 -10.58 10.74 11.13
C GLU A 336 -9.27 10.91 11.92
N GLU A 337 -8.62 9.80 12.35
CA GLU A 337 -7.25 9.77 12.91
C GLU A 337 -6.51 8.47 12.50
N PRO A 338 -6.11 8.29 11.22
CA PRO A 338 -5.49 7.05 10.72
C PRO A 338 -4.15 6.72 11.41
N GLU A 339 -3.42 7.77 11.83
CA GLU A 339 -2.13 7.66 12.51
C GLU A 339 -2.28 7.17 13.96
N GLY A 340 -3.44 7.42 14.60
CA GLY A 340 -3.73 7.01 15.97
C GLY A 340 -3.86 5.50 16.13
N GLU A 341 -4.61 4.83 15.24
CA GLU A 341 -4.85 3.38 15.36
C GLU A 341 -3.57 2.55 15.17
N HIS A 342 -2.71 2.91 14.20
CA HIS A 342 -1.46 2.20 13.97
C HIS A 342 -0.46 2.41 15.13
N ALA A 343 -0.32 3.64 15.61
CA ALA A 343 0.52 3.94 16.77
C ALA A 343 0.03 3.22 18.04
N ASP A 344 -1.29 3.19 18.27
CA ASP A 344 -1.91 2.46 19.37
C ASP A 344 -1.68 0.95 19.26
N LEU A 345 -1.79 0.38 18.06
CA LEU A 345 -1.51 -1.04 17.81
C LEU A 345 -0.05 -1.37 18.14
N VAL A 346 0.90 -0.56 17.67
CA VAL A 346 2.33 -0.75 17.98
C VAL A 346 2.57 -0.65 19.49
N TYR A 347 1.96 0.33 20.16
CA TYR A 347 2.06 0.49 21.61
C TYR A 347 1.56 -0.75 22.36
N ASP A 348 0.39 -1.28 21.98
CA ASP A 348 -0.17 -2.47 22.61
C ASP A 348 0.66 -3.71 22.32
N ALA A 349 1.17 -3.87 21.09
CA ALA A 349 2.04 -4.99 20.75
C ALA A 349 3.33 -4.98 21.59
N VAL A 350 3.96 -3.81 21.77
CA VAL A 350 5.11 -3.61 22.67
C VAL A 350 4.75 -4.01 24.10
N LYS A 351 3.55 -3.64 24.57
CA LYS A 351 3.07 -3.94 25.92
C LYS A 351 2.84 -5.44 26.11
N SER A 352 2.24 -6.13 25.15
CA SER A 352 2.04 -7.58 25.18
C SER A 352 3.37 -8.32 25.19
N LEU A 353 4.31 -7.97 24.31
CA LEU A 353 5.66 -8.57 24.25
C LEU A 353 6.53 -8.27 25.47
N SER A 354 6.25 -7.20 26.21
CA SER A 354 6.92 -6.91 27.47
C SER A 354 6.48 -7.87 28.58
N ARG A 355 5.31 -8.50 28.46
CA ARG A 355 4.72 -9.41 29.46
C ARG A 355 5.10 -10.88 29.26
N THR A 356 5.55 -11.29 28.08
CA THR A 356 5.88 -12.68 27.70
C THR A 356 7.19 -13.20 28.33
N THR A 357 7.50 -12.78 29.55
CA THR A 357 8.79 -12.91 30.25
C THR A 357 9.44 -14.30 30.14
N THR A 358 10.64 -14.36 29.55
CA THR A 358 11.73 -15.15 30.11
C THR A 358 12.65 -14.21 30.90
N ALA A 359 13.16 -14.67 32.05
CA ALA A 359 14.04 -13.91 32.93
C ALA A 359 15.39 -13.52 32.28
N ASP A 360 15.71 -14.10 31.11
CA ASP A 360 16.97 -13.90 30.39
C ASP A 360 16.93 -12.80 29.31
N SER A 361 15.76 -12.25 28.96
CA SER A 361 15.70 -11.29 27.84
C SER A 361 16.12 -9.88 28.26
N ARG A 362 17.37 -9.53 27.95
CA ARG A 362 17.96 -8.18 28.04
C ARG A 362 17.33 -7.13 27.11
N LEU A 363 16.44 -7.53 26.19
CA LEU A 363 15.79 -6.67 25.21
C LEU A 363 14.53 -5.98 25.77
N THR A 364 14.37 -4.69 25.43
CA THR A 364 13.16 -3.89 25.69
C THR A 364 11.97 -4.37 24.87
N GLY A 365 10.73 -4.02 25.23
CA GLY A 365 9.54 -4.41 24.46
C GLY A 365 9.58 -3.99 22.99
N LYS A 366 10.26 -2.88 22.68
CA LYS A 366 10.49 -2.39 21.31
C LYS A 366 11.53 -3.20 20.56
N ALA A 367 12.68 -3.42 21.19
CA ALA A 367 13.71 -4.26 20.61
C ALA A 367 13.18 -5.69 20.37
N ARG A 368 12.31 -6.19 21.26
CA ARG A 368 11.59 -7.46 21.07
C ARG A 368 10.61 -7.40 19.91
N LEU A 369 9.80 -6.34 19.79
CA LEU A 369 8.88 -6.19 18.66
C LEU A 369 9.65 -6.19 17.34
N CYS A 370 10.67 -5.35 17.20
CA CYS A 370 11.50 -5.27 16.00
C CYS A 370 12.23 -6.59 15.70
N ALA A 371 12.76 -7.28 16.72
CA ALA A 371 13.40 -8.58 16.55
C ALA A 371 12.39 -9.64 16.11
N TRP A 372 11.21 -9.69 16.75
CA TRP A 372 10.17 -10.67 16.47
C TRP A 372 9.55 -10.47 15.08
N THR A 373 9.29 -9.22 14.67
CA THR A 373 8.82 -8.93 13.31
C THR A 373 9.88 -9.23 12.25
N ALA A 374 11.16 -8.98 12.54
CA ALA A 374 12.26 -9.34 11.63
C ALA A 374 12.45 -10.86 11.52
N GLU A 375 12.41 -11.59 12.63
CA GLU A 375 12.41 -13.06 12.64
C GLU A 375 11.20 -13.63 11.90
N GLY A 376 10.02 -13.02 12.09
CA GLY A 376 8.81 -13.38 11.40
C GLY A 376 8.94 -13.22 9.89
N LEU A 377 9.38 -12.04 9.43
CA LEU A 377 9.57 -11.74 8.02
C LEU A 377 10.65 -12.63 7.38
N ALA A 378 11.75 -12.89 8.08
CA ALA A 378 12.78 -13.83 7.63
C ALA A 378 12.25 -15.28 7.56
N ALA A 379 11.42 -15.69 8.51
CA ALA A 379 10.85 -17.04 8.54
C ALA A 379 9.63 -17.22 7.64
N ALA A 380 9.05 -16.13 7.12
CA ALA A 380 7.85 -16.18 6.31
C ALA A 380 8.14 -16.96 5.00
N GLN A 381 7.54 -18.15 4.91
CA GLN A 381 7.54 -18.99 3.70
C GLN A 381 6.30 -18.75 2.84
N VAL A 382 5.27 -18.15 3.42
CA VAL A 382 3.96 -17.89 2.78
C VAL A 382 3.99 -16.64 1.91
N ILE A 383 5.00 -15.77 2.09
CA ILE A 383 5.06 -14.47 1.44
C ILE A 383 6.02 -14.55 0.26
N GLU A 384 5.46 -14.39 -0.95
CA GLU A 384 6.26 -14.24 -2.16
C GLU A 384 7.13 -12.97 -2.05
N PRO A 385 8.43 -13.03 -2.39
CA PRO A 385 9.36 -11.90 -2.31
C PRO A 385 8.85 -10.61 -2.98
N GLY A 386 8.19 -10.75 -4.14
CA GLY A 386 7.57 -9.64 -4.86
C GLY A 386 6.42 -8.96 -4.10
N ARG A 387 5.74 -9.67 -3.18
CA ARG A 387 4.70 -9.09 -2.32
C ARG A 387 5.29 -8.20 -1.23
N ILE A 388 6.45 -8.56 -0.67
CA ILE A 388 7.16 -7.76 0.33
C ILE A 388 7.56 -6.41 -0.28
N ALA A 389 8.17 -6.43 -1.47
CA ALA A 389 8.55 -5.22 -2.20
C ALA A 389 7.34 -4.30 -2.50
N TYR A 390 6.20 -4.88 -2.90
CA TYR A 390 4.97 -4.13 -3.16
C TYR A 390 4.39 -3.45 -1.91
N GLU A 391 4.34 -4.15 -0.76
CA GLU A 391 3.83 -3.54 0.48
C GLU A 391 4.76 -2.43 0.98
N LEU A 392 6.07 -2.57 0.80
CA LEU A 392 7.07 -1.54 1.14
C LEU A 392 7.00 -0.29 0.27
N GLU A 393 6.46 -0.37 -0.96
CA GLU A 393 6.32 0.79 -1.86
C GLU A 393 5.32 1.82 -1.31
N LYS A 394 4.37 1.39 -0.46
CA LYS A 394 3.24 2.23 -0.05
C LYS A 394 3.51 3.22 1.07
N ASN A 395 4.61 3.06 1.84
CA ASN A 395 5.20 4.04 2.77
C ASN A 395 6.16 3.31 3.73
N PRO A 396 7.46 3.18 3.42
CA PRO A 396 8.40 2.57 4.35
C PRO A 396 8.79 3.59 5.43
N LEU A 397 8.29 3.41 6.65
CA LEU A 397 8.79 4.10 7.84
C LEU A 397 10.24 3.67 8.11
N ALA A 398 11.00 4.47 8.86
CA ALA A 398 12.37 4.12 9.25
C ALA A 398 12.43 2.77 10.00
N ALA A 399 11.41 2.46 10.81
CA ALA A 399 11.27 1.17 11.48
C ALA A 399 11.15 -0.01 10.49
N ASP A 400 10.45 0.18 9.37
CA ASP A 400 10.27 -0.86 8.35
C ASP A 400 11.60 -1.21 7.68
N ARG A 401 12.46 -0.20 7.46
CA ARG A 401 13.82 -0.39 6.92
C ARG A 401 14.70 -1.19 7.87
N MET A 402 14.64 -0.91 9.17
CA MET A 402 15.39 -1.65 10.19
C MET A 402 14.94 -3.11 10.29
N ILE A 403 13.62 -3.34 10.32
CA ILE A 403 13.05 -4.70 10.34
C ILE A 403 13.51 -5.47 9.10
N LEU A 404 13.42 -4.84 7.93
CA LEU A 404 13.77 -5.46 6.66
C LEU A 404 15.28 -5.76 6.55
N ALA A 405 16.15 -4.82 6.90
CA ALA A 405 17.60 -5.04 6.93
C ALA A 405 17.97 -6.20 7.88
N ARG A 406 17.39 -6.22 9.08
CA ARG A 406 17.59 -7.32 10.04
C ARG A 406 17.05 -8.65 9.51
N SER A 407 15.93 -8.64 8.80
CA SER A 407 15.35 -9.83 8.19
C SER A 407 16.30 -10.42 7.13
N CYS A 408 16.90 -9.57 6.30
CA CYS A 408 17.91 -9.97 5.31
C CYS A 408 19.20 -10.47 5.96
N ALA A 409 19.60 -9.91 7.10
CA ALA A 409 20.73 -10.44 7.88
C ALA A 409 20.45 -11.85 8.44
N ILE A 410 19.21 -12.12 8.86
CA ILE A 410 18.78 -13.44 9.33
C ILE A 410 18.65 -14.44 8.17
N ARG A 411 18.08 -14.01 7.04
CA ARG A 411 17.90 -14.82 5.81
C ARG A 411 18.55 -14.11 4.62
N PRO A 412 19.84 -14.34 4.32
CA PRO A 412 20.51 -13.71 3.17
C PRO A 412 19.84 -14.01 1.82
N SER A 413 19.18 -15.16 1.66
CA SER A 413 18.42 -15.45 0.45
C SER A 413 17.24 -14.50 0.25
N LEU A 414 16.65 -13.93 1.32
CA LEU A 414 15.59 -12.91 1.20
C LEU A 414 16.08 -11.68 0.45
N ALA A 415 17.30 -11.23 0.74
CA ALA A 415 17.90 -10.10 0.03
C ALA A 415 17.95 -10.40 -1.47
N GLN A 416 18.49 -11.57 -1.82
CA GLN A 416 18.55 -12.05 -3.20
C GLN A 416 17.17 -12.09 -3.85
N ASP A 417 16.18 -12.63 -3.16
CA ASP A 417 14.82 -12.74 -3.67
C ASP A 417 14.14 -11.38 -3.89
N LEU A 418 14.46 -10.36 -3.08
CA LEU A 418 13.85 -9.03 -3.18
C LEU A 418 14.32 -8.25 -4.41
N TYR A 419 15.53 -8.50 -4.90
CA TYR A 419 16.09 -7.83 -6.07
C TYR A 419 16.35 -8.75 -7.28
N ALA A 420 16.21 -10.07 -7.13
CA ALA A 420 16.24 -11.01 -8.24
C ALA A 420 14.89 -10.95 -8.97
N PRO A 421 14.85 -10.54 -10.24
CA PRO A 421 13.60 -10.49 -10.97
C PRO A 421 13.17 -11.90 -11.37
N GLU A 422 11.97 -12.33 -10.99
CA GLU A 422 11.16 -13.08 -11.94
C GLU A 422 10.33 -12.10 -12.79
N PRO A 423 10.18 -12.32 -14.11
CA PRO A 423 9.67 -11.31 -15.02
C PRO A 423 8.13 -11.28 -15.11
N PRO A 424 7.51 -10.14 -15.50
CA PRO A 424 8.07 -8.79 -15.53
C PRO A 424 7.83 -8.11 -14.18
N GLY A 425 8.90 -7.87 -13.43
CA GLY A 425 8.84 -7.08 -12.21
C GLY A 425 8.33 -5.65 -12.45
N PRO A 426 7.86 -4.96 -11.41
CA PRO A 426 7.32 -3.60 -11.52
C PRO A 426 8.36 -2.63 -12.10
N SER A 427 7.88 -1.62 -12.84
CA SER A 427 8.71 -0.54 -13.40
C SER A 427 9.34 0.36 -12.33
N SER A 428 8.87 0.27 -11.08
CA SER A 428 9.35 0.98 -9.91
C SER A 428 9.70 0.01 -8.78
N ILE A 429 10.71 0.34 -7.97
CA ILE A 429 11.02 -0.37 -6.71
C ILE A 429 11.17 0.62 -5.53
N PRO A 430 10.93 0.18 -4.28
CA PRO A 430 11.18 1.01 -3.09
C PRO A 430 12.68 1.29 -2.89
N ALA A 431 13.01 2.47 -2.34
CA ALA A 431 14.40 2.83 -2.02
C ALA A 431 15.07 1.88 -1.01
N SER A 432 14.30 1.28 -0.10
CA SER A 432 14.81 0.29 0.86
C SER A 432 15.35 -0.98 0.20
N VAL A 433 14.82 -1.38 -0.97
CA VAL A 433 15.33 -2.53 -1.73
C VAL A 433 16.71 -2.22 -2.32
N LEU A 434 16.91 -0.99 -2.80
CA LEU A 434 18.22 -0.50 -3.25
C LEU A 434 19.21 -0.45 -2.07
N GLU A 435 18.80 0.05 -0.90
CA GLU A 435 19.65 0.12 0.30
C GLU A 435 20.12 -1.28 0.76
N ILE A 436 19.26 -2.30 0.64
CA ILE A 436 19.63 -3.70 0.94
C ILE A 436 20.63 -4.22 -0.08
N ALA A 437 20.33 -4.07 -1.38
CA ALA A 437 21.25 -4.51 -2.43
C ALA A 437 22.61 -3.80 -2.32
N TRP A 438 22.61 -2.54 -1.89
CA TRP A 438 23.82 -1.76 -1.60
C TRP A 438 24.65 -2.36 -0.46
N SER A 439 23.97 -2.88 0.57
CA SER A 439 24.58 -3.41 1.78
C SER A 439 24.93 -4.89 1.68
N ASP A 440 24.45 -5.60 0.66
CA ASP A 440 24.74 -7.00 0.42
C ASP A 440 26.07 -7.17 -0.35
N PRO A 441 27.13 -7.73 0.26
CA PRO A 441 28.41 -7.95 -0.42
C PRO A 441 28.33 -8.96 -1.58
N ALA A 442 27.24 -9.74 -1.69
CA ALA A 442 27.00 -10.66 -2.80
C ALA A 442 26.26 -10.00 -3.99
N ALA A 443 25.75 -8.76 -3.84
CA ALA A 443 25.05 -8.07 -4.92
C ALA A 443 26.04 -7.57 -5.99
N PRO A 444 25.85 -7.91 -7.28
CA PRO A 444 26.68 -7.38 -8.35
C PRO A 444 26.49 -5.88 -8.54
N GLU A 445 27.57 -5.14 -8.80
CA GLU A 445 27.53 -3.69 -9.08
C GLU A 445 26.54 -3.34 -10.21
N ALA A 446 26.50 -4.16 -11.27
CA ALA A 446 25.56 -3.97 -12.38
C ALA A 446 24.08 -4.08 -11.98
N LEU A 447 23.76 -4.91 -10.99
CA LEU A 447 22.41 -5.05 -10.45
C LEU A 447 22.04 -3.81 -9.63
N VAL A 448 22.94 -3.32 -8.78
CA VAL A 448 22.71 -2.13 -7.96
C VAL A 448 22.43 -0.91 -8.86
N ILE A 449 23.19 -0.76 -9.94
CA ILE A 449 22.97 0.29 -10.96
C ILE A 449 21.59 0.17 -11.63
N ASP A 450 21.18 -1.06 -11.98
CA ASP A 450 19.87 -1.32 -12.59
C ASP A 450 18.71 -1.02 -11.62
N LEU A 451 18.81 -1.45 -10.36
CA LEU A 451 17.85 -1.13 -9.31
C LEU A 451 17.73 0.38 -9.08
N ALA A 452 18.86 1.10 -9.04
CA ALA A 452 18.87 2.57 -8.92
C ALA A 452 18.11 3.25 -10.06
N GLY A 453 18.21 2.71 -11.29
CA GLY A 453 17.44 3.18 -12.45
C GLY A 453 15.93 2.93 -12.36
N ARG A 454 15.49 2.05 -11.46
CA ARG A 454 14.08 1.68 -11.22
C ARG A 454 13.49 2.33 -9.98
N VAL A 455 14.25 3.08 -9.18
CA VAL A 455 13.67 3.87 -8.09
C VAL A 455 12.81 4.99 -8.68
N ALA A 456 11.64 5.26 -8.09
CA ALA A 456 10.69 6.26 -8.60
C ALA A 456 11.38 7.62 -8.87
N LYS A 457 11.25 8.13 -10.12
CA LYS A 457 11.95 9.34 -10.60
C LYS A 457 11.73 10.56 -9.70
N ALA A 458 12.83 11.22 -9.32
CA ALA A 458 12.82 12.54 -8.71
C ALA A 458 12.19 13.60 -9.63
N LYS A 459 11.42 14.53 -9.05
CA LYS A 459 10.55 15.49 -9.76
C LYS A 459 11.25 16.71 -10.41
N LYS A 460 12.57 16.75 -10.63
CA LYS A 460 13.25 17.92 -11.26
C LYS A 460 14.35 17.55 -12.27
N ARG A 461 14.52 18.39 -13.30
CA ARG A 461 15.50 18.24 -14.41
C ARG A 461 16.81 18.94 -14.09
N ALA A 462 17.91 18.42 -14.64
CA ALA A 462 19.29 18.81 -14.35
C ALA A 462 19.75 20.13 -15.01
N GLU A 463 18.94 20.70 -15.90
CA GLU A 463 19.33 21.79 -16.82
C GLU A 463 19.30 23.20 -16.18
N ASP A 464 18.87 23.31 -14.91
CA ASP A 464 18.53 24.58 -14.25
C ASP A 464 19.61 25.14 -13.30
N ILE A 465 20.90 24.75 -13.40
CA ILE A 465 21.96 25.11 -12.42
C ILE A 465 23.18 25.75 -13.11
N LEU A 466 23.69 26.89 -12.60
CA LEU A 466 24.76 27.72 -13.21
C LEU A 466 26.18 27.39 -12.69
N GLU A 467 27.19 27.57 -13.56
CA GLU A 467 28.62 27.22 -13.39
C GLU A 467 29.46 28.42 -12.88
N ASP A 468 30.19 28.26 -11.76
CA ASP A 468 31.54 28.84 -11.50
C ASP A 468 31.92 28.81 -9.99
N GLU A 469 32.20 27.63 -9.39
CA GLU A 469 32.99 27.46 -8.15
C GLU A 469 33.72 26.08 -8.18
N VAL A 470 34.92 25.97 -7.61
CA VAL A 470 35.71 24.72 -7.55
C VAL A 470 35.29 23.92 -6.32
N ASP A 471 34.34 22.99 -6.39
CA ASP A 471 33.82 22.42 -5.12
C ASP A 471 33.02 21.11 -5.26
N LEU A 472 32.77 20.41 -4.14
CA LEU A 472 32.06 19.13 -3.89
C LEU A 472 30.58 19.13 -4.37
N ASP A 473 30.37 19.45 -5.64
CA ASP A 473 29.06 19.72 -6.26
C ASP A 473 28.25 18.44 -6.55
N PRO A 474 27.02 18.29 -5.99
CA PRO A 474 26.07 17.21 -6.29
C PRO A 474 25.61 17.07 -7.73
N SER A 475 25.96 17.99 -8.63
CA SER A 475 25.69 17.89 -10.07
C SER A 475 26.75 17.10 -10.87
N ARG A 476 27.94 16.85 -10.29
CA ARG A 476 29.10 16.19 -10.96
C ARG A 476 29.44 14.79 -10.44
N ARG A 477 28.80 14.38 -9.35
CA ARG A 477 28.81 13.00 -8.82
C ARG A 477 27.37 12.51 -8.83
N SER A 478 27.15 11.22 -9.05
CA SER A 478 25.80 10.68 -8.88
C SER A 478 25.34 10.95 -7.44
N LEU A 479 24.04 11.20 -7.25
CA LEU A 479 23.42 11.27 -5.93
C LEU A 479 23.82 10.07 -5.07
N GLU A 480 23.86 8.89 -5.70
CA GLU A 480 24.38 7.63 -5.17
C GLU A 480 25.81 7.74 -4.58
N THR A 481 26.75 8.42 -5.26
CA THR A 481 28.11 8.62 -4.72
C THR A 481 28.11 9.49 -3.47
N LEU A 482 27.23 10.49 -3.42
CA LEU A 482 27.11 11.38 -2.26
C LEU A 482 26.40 10.73 -1.09
N GLU A 483 25.36 9.95 -1.36
CA GLU A 483 24.63 9.13 -0.38
C GLU A 483 25.55 8.09 0.26
N ARG A 484 26.40 7.41 -0.51
CA ARG A 484 27.42 6.48 0.00
C ARG A 484 28.38 7.13 0.99
N VAL A 485 28.83 8.34 0.64
CA VAL A 485 29.87 9.04 1.40
C VAL A 485 29.30 9.51 2.74
N VAL A 486 28.08 10.05 2.76
CA VAL A 486 27.40 10.41 4.02
C VAL A 486 26.97 9.19 4.83
N LEU A 487 26.54 8.10 4.18
CA LEU A 487 26.21 6.84 4.86
C LEU A 487 27.43 6.23 5.56
N ALA A 488 28.53 6.06 4.83
CA ALA A 488 29.76 5.49 5.38
C ALA A 488 30.32 6.34 6.53
N ALA A 489 30.25 7.68 6.41
CA ALA A 489 30.63 8.58 7.50
C ALA A 489 29.72 8.45 8.72
N THR A 490 28.40 8.34 8.51
CA THR A 490 27.42 8.21 9.60
C THR A 490 27.61 6.90 10.35
N GLN A 491 27.79 5.79 9.62
CA GLN A 491 28.10 4.48 10.20
C GLN A 491 29.41 4.48 10.97
N ARG A 492 30.43 5.16 10.44
CA ARG A 492 31.72 5.31 11.12
C ARG A 492 31.57 6.08 12.43
N VAL A 493 30.86 7.21 12.41
CA VAL A 493 30.59 7.99 13.63
C VAL A 493 29.83 7.15 14.65
N LEU A 494 28.80 6.41 14.23
CA LEU A 494 28.05 5.52 15.13
C LEU A 494 28.95 4.45 15.75
N THR A 495 29.71 3.73 14.91
CA THR A 495 30.60 2.63 15.33
C THR A 495 31.67 3.10 16.29
N GLU A 496 32.43 4.15 15.93
CA GLU A 496 33.49 4.70 16.78
C GLU A 496 32.92 5.24 18.11
N SER A 497 31.69 5.74 18.12
CA SER A 497 31.02 6.22 19.34
C SER A 497 30.71 5.06 20.28
N ILE A 498 30.20 3.95 19.74
CA ILE A 498 29.87 2.72 20.50
C ILE A 498 31.14 2.06 21.06
N GLU A 499 32.22 2.00 20.28
CA GLU A 499 33.51 1.44 20.73
C GLU A 499 34.10 2.17 21.94
N ARG A 500 33.75 3.44 22.13
CA ARG A 500 34.19 4.26 23.28
C ARG A 500 33.32 4.06 24.52
N MET A 501 32.14 3.46 24.38
CA MET A 501 31.21 3.28 25.49
C MET A 501 31.74 2.23 26.47
N ARG A 502 31.96 2.66 27.71
CA ARG A 502 32.28 1.78 28.84
C ARG A 502 31.91 2.48 30.15
N PRO A 503 31.63 1.74 31.24
CA PRO A 503 31.34 2.33 32.53
C PRO A 503 32.41 3.34 32.97
N GLY A 504 31.97 4.49 33.47
CA GLY A 504 32.84 5.56 33.95
C GLY A 504 33.23 6.62 32.91
N VAL A 505 32.95 6.41 31.63
CA VAL A 505 33.15 7.45 30.59
C VAL A 505 31.99 8.45 30.61
N SER A 506 32.30 9.74 30.51
CA SER A 506 31.27 10.78 30.37
C SER A 506 30.72 10.77 28.94
N TRP A 507 29.40 10.90 28.79
CA TRP A 507 28.78 10.95 27.47
C TRP A 507 29.34 12.10 26.63
N SER A 508 29.60 13.24 27.26
CA SER A 508 30.18 14.40 26.60
C SER A 508 31.55 14.12 25.95
N GLU A 509 32.37 13.22 26.50
CA GLU A 509 33.63 12.78 25.89
C GLU A 509 33.38 12.04 24.56
N ILE A 510 32.36 11.19 24.52
CA ILE A 510 31.96 10.43 23.33
C ILE A 510 31.33 11.38 22.30
N ALA A 511 30.44 12.27 22.74
CA ALA A 511 29.79 13.25 21.88
C ALA A 511 30.79 14.23 21.23
N LEU A 512 31.83 14.65 21.95
CA LEU A 512 32.93 15.46 21.40
C LEU A 512 33.73 14.67 20.36
N ALA A 513 34.03 13.40 20.63
CA ALA A 513 34.72 12.55 19.67
C ALA A 513 33.88 12.34 18.40
N ALA A 514 32.58 12.08 18.54
CA ALA A 514 31.65 11.92 17.43
C ALA A 514 31.57 13.17 16.55
N GLU A 515 31.43 14.35 17.17
CA GLU A 515 31.43 15.64 16.46
C GLU A 515 32.74 15.88 15.72
N ASN A 516 33.89 15.62 16.36
CA ASN A 516 35.19 15.77 15.71
C ASN A 516 35.35 14.79 14.53
N THR A 517 34.97 13.50 14.69
CA THR A 517 35.01 12.52 13.60
C THR A 517 34.18 12.97 12.40
N ALA A 518 33.00 13.56 12.64
CA ALA A 518 32.14 14.09 11.59
C ALA A 518 32.74 15.33 10.91
N LEU A 519 33.14 16.33 11.70
CA LEU A 519 33.63 17.62 11.22
C LEU A 519 34.98 17.52 10.51
N ASP A 520 35.92 16.71 11.04
CA ASP A 520 37.23 16.48 10.41
C ASP A 520 37.10 15.75 9.07
N ALA A 521 36.02 14.99 8.90
CA ALA A 521 35.68 14.32 7.64
C ALA A 521 34.87 15.20 6.67
N GLY A 522 34.59 16.46 7.04
CA GLY A 522 33.89 17.44 6.19
C GLY A 522 32.36 17.32 6.19
N PHE A 523 31.78 16.63 7.17
CA PHE A 523 30.33 16.47 7.30
C PHE A 523 29.74 17.40 8.36
N GLY A 524 28.50 17.83 8.13
CA GLY A 524 27.73 18.50 9.16
C GLY A 524 27.05 17.49 10.08
N ILE A 525 26.79 17.89 11.32
CA ILE A 525 26.02 17.10 12.29
C ILE A 525 24.77 17.86 12.71
N VAL A 526 23.62 17.19 12.74
CA VAL A 526 22.34 17.79 13.19
C VAL A 526 22.32 17.87 14.71
N THR A 527 21.76 18.96 15.25
CA THR A 527 21.77 19.23 16.69
C THR A 527 20.40 19.30 17.34
N GLU A 528 19.36 19.35 16.53
CA GLU A 528 17.96 19.45 16.92
C GLU A 528 17.37 18.10 17.36
N PHE A 529 18.03 16.99 16.98
CA PHE A 529 17.67 15.62 17.33
C PHE A 529 18.82 14.95 18.08
N VAL A 530 18.47 14.12 19.05
CA VAL A 530 19.42 13.46 19.96
C VAL A 530 18.91 12.07 20.28
N GLY A 531 19.85 11.17 20.58
CA GLY A 531 19.54 9.89 21.18
C GLY A 531 18.91 10.02 22.56
N HIS A 532 18.56 8.87 23.13
CA HIS A 532 17.85 8.82 24.39
C HIS A 532 18.11 7.53 25.17
N GLY A 533 17.82 7.53 26.46
CA GLY A 533 17.62 6.29 27.21
C GLY A 533 16.42 5.53 26.63
N VAL A 534 16.52 4.21 26.56
CA VAL A 534 15.44 3.37 26.04
C VAL A 534 15.30 2.10 26.87
N GLY A 535 14.08 1.85 27.35
CA GLY A 535 13.85 0.82 28.35
C GLY A 535 12.38 0.50 28.48
N ARG A 536 11.74 1.11 29.49
CA ARG A 536 10.30 0.96 29.73
C ARG A 536 9.49 1.97 28.93
N GLN A 537 10.05 3.15 28.65
CA GLN A 537 9.44 4.18 27.80
C GLN A 537 10.17 4.29 26.45
N LEU A 538 9.54 4.95 25.46
CA LEU A 538 10.15 5.19 24.14
C LEU A 538 11.38 6.07 24.25
N HIS A 539 11.19 7.23 24.84
CA HIS A 539 12.22 8.19 25.14
C HIS A 539 12.23 8.35 26.66
N GLU A 540 13.30 7.88 27.30
CA GLU A 540 13.56 8.12 28.72
C GLU A 540 14.92 8.81 28.88
N SER A 541 15.18 9.35 30.08
CA SER A 541 16.49 9.91 30.39
C SER A 541 17.58 8.83 30.34
N PRO A 542 18.83 9.17 29.98
CA PRO A 542 19.31 10.51 29.64
C PRO A 542 19.06 10.88 28.17
N LYS A 543 19.16 12.17 27.82
CA LYS A 543 19.34 12.58 26.42
C LYS A 543 20.76 12.28 25.98
N VAL A 544 20.93 11.82 24.75
CA VAL A 544 22.18 11.27 24.22
C VAL A 544 22.58 12.06 22.95
N PRO A 545 23.00 13.33 23.09
CA PRO A 545 23.38 14.16 21.94
C PRO A 545 24.65 13.62 21.27
N MET A 546 24.65 13.55 19.93
CA MET A 546 25.83 13.10 19.16
C MET A 546 26.83 14.24 18.87
N PHE A 547 26.68 15.37 19.55
CA PHE A 547 27.52 16.56 19.41
C PHE A 547 27.86 17.14 20.78
N TRP A 548 28.96 17.89 20.89
CA TRP A 548 29.37 18.51 22.14
C TRP A 548 28.42 19.63 22.53
N THR A 549 27.66 19.45 23.61
CA THR A 549 26.73 20.49 24.12
C THR A 549 27.42 21.60 24.91
N GLY A 550 28.76 21.57 25.03
CA GLY A 550 29.45 22.31 26.07
C GLY A 550 29.18 21.75 27.46
N TYR A 551 29.74 22.40 28.48
CA TYR A 551 29.38 22.16 29.89
C TYR A 551 27.99 22.71 30.27
N GLN A 552 27.20 23.14 29.28
CA GLN A 552 25.84 23.69 29.47
C GLN A 552 24.74 22.64 29.23
N GLY A 553 25.08 21.46 28.71
CA GLY A 553 24.16 20.32 28.58
C GLY A 553 24.13 19.45 29.84
N GLU A 554 23.07 18.66 29.99
CA GLU A 554 22.99 17.59 30.99
C GLU A 554 23.94 16.45 30.58
N ASP A 555 25.18 16.51 31.05
CA ASP A 555 26.13 15.41 30.88
C ASP A 555 25.82 14.27 31.86
N PHE A 556 26.16 13.04 31.47
CA PHE A 556 25.99 11.86 32.32
C PHE A 556 27.15 10.89 32.13
N VAL A 557 27.48 10.19 33.22
CA VAL A 557 28.50 9.14 33.21
C VAL A 557 27.84 7.81 32.86
N LEU A 558 28.44 7.09 31.93
CA LEU A 558 28.02 5.74 31.55
C LEU A 558 28.12 4.79 32.74
N ARG A 559 27.06 4.02 32.97
CA ARG A 559 26.95 3.01 34.03
C ARG A 559 26.53 1.69 33.42
N GLU A 560 27.08 0.61 33.96
CA GLU A 560 26.64 -0.74 33.63
C GLU A 560 25.11 -0.87 33.74
N GLY A 561 24.50 -1.54 32.76
CA GLY A 561 23.07 -1.77 32.69
C GLY A 561 22.27 -0.64 32.03
N GLN A 562 22.89 0.49 31.69
CA GLN A 562 22.23 1.52 30.90
C GLN A 562 21.97 1.03 29.47
N VAL A 563 20.79 1.33 28.95
CA VAL A 563 20.41 1.04 27.57
C VAL A 563 20.09 2.36 26.88
N LEU A 564 20.82 2.65 25.81
CA LEU A 564 20.80 3.93 25.11
C LEU A 564 20.57 3.72 23.61
N ALA A 565 19.75 4.57 23.00
CA ALA A 565 19.71 4.77 21.56
C ALA A 565 20.82 5.74 21.17
N ILE A 566 21.77 5.26 20.36
CA ILE A 566 22.87 6.06 19.80
C ILE A 566 22.54 6.32 18.34
N GLU A 567 22.27 7.58 17.99
CA GLU A 567 21.67 7.92 16.70
C GLU A 567 22.24 9.17 16.03
N PRO A 568 23.43 9.10 15.39
CA PRO A 568 23.97 10.24 14.64
C PRO A 568 23.15 10.54 13.38
N ILE A 569 23.01 11.83 13.09
CA ILE A 569 22.48 12.35 11.84
C ILE A 569 23.53 13.27 11.21
N LEU A 570 24.14 12.83 10.11
CA LEU A 570 25.12 13.63 9.37
C LEU A 570 24.52 14.21 8.09
N THR A 571 25.10 15.30 7.61
CA THR A 571 24.70 15.97 6.37
C THR A 571 25.91 16.35 5.52
N LEU A 572 25.66 16.65 4.25
CA LEU A 572 26.67 17.18 3.32
C LEU A 572 26.81 18.72 3.37
N ASP A 573 26.31 19.37 4.41
CA ASP A 573 26.29 20.84 4.50
C ASP A 573 27.67 21.45 4.78
N ALA A 574 28.52 20.76 5.54
CA ALA A 574 29.81 21.30 6.00
C ALA A 574 30.93 21.33 4.94
N ALA A 575 30.70 20.78 3.75
CA ALA A 575 31.66 20.75 2.65
C ALA A 575 32.03 22.15 2.11
N GLY A 576 31.15 23.17 2.24
CA GLY A 576 31.33 24.47 1.58
C GLY A 576 32.17 25.50 2.35
N ASP A 577 32.20 25.44 3.68
CA ASP A 577 32.96 26.41 4.51
C ASP A 577 34.39 25.94 4.81
N TRP A 578 34.63 24.62 4.77
CA TRP A 578 35.95 24.04 5.01
C TRP A 578 36.95 24.35 3.87
N LEU A 579 36.47 24.48 2.63
CA LEU A 579 37.28 24.89 1.48
C LEU A 579 37.61 26.39 1.47
N ARG A 580 36.96 27.21 2.32
CA ARG A 580 37.23 28.65 2.50
C ARG A 580 38.10 28.96 3.72
N GLY A 581 38.90 28.01 4.22
CA GLY A 581 39.97 28.27 5.18
C GLY A 581 39.52 28.88 6.53
N THR A 582 38.25 28.72 6.91
CA THR A 582 37.77 29.13 8.24
C THR A 582 37.96 27.98 9.24
N SER A 583 38.47 28.30 10.43
CA SER A 583 38.73 27.30 11.48
C SER A 583 37.46 26.55 11.89
N PRO A 584 37.55 25.26 12.25
CA PRO A 584 36.42 24.51 12.77
C PRO A 584 35.88 25.20 14.02
N GLY A 585 34.61 25.57 13.97
CA GLY A 585 33.90 26.24 15.06
C GLY A 585 32.41 25.87 15.04
N PRO A 586 31.63 26.34 16.05
CA PRO A 586 30.20 26.03 16.20
C PRO A 586 29.32 26.46 15.01
N ALA A 587 29.88 27.12 13.99
CA ALA A 587 29.25 27.48 12.74
C ALA A 587 29.07 26.29 11.76
N ASN A 588 29.75 25.15 11.96
CA ASN A 588 29.70 23.99 11.05
C ASN A 588 28.62 22.95 11.43
N ARG A 589 27.68 23.31 12.31
CA ARG A 589 26.54 22.47 12.67
C ARG A 589 25.40 22.64 11.66
N SER A 590 24.78 21.54 11.28
CA SER A 590 23.70 21.56 10.30
C SER A 590 22.42 22.04 10.92
N ARG A 591 21.70 22.89 10.20
CA ARG A 591 20.34 23.31 10.57
C ARG A 591 19.32 22.51 9.79
N VAL A 592 18.25 22.16 10.48
CA VAL A 592 17.10 21.51 9.86
C VAL A 592 15.86 22.40 9.93
N VAL A 593 14.94 22.20 8.98
CA VAL A 593 13.67 22.91 8.88
C VAL A 593 12.52 21.92 8.89
N GLY A 594 11.46 22.25 9.63
CA GLY A 594 10.23 21.46 9.67
C GLY A 594 9.36 21.67 8.43
N GLY A 595 8.71 20.60 7.98
CA GLY A 595 7.70 20.61 6.94
C GLY A 595 6.36 21.13 7.45
N ALA A 596 5.44 21.39 6.52
CA ALA A 596 4.08 21.85 6.84
C ALA A 596 3.23 20.78 7.56
N ASP A 597 3.67 19.52 7.56
CA ASP A 597 3.04 18.38 8.23
C ASP A 597 3.47 18.22 9.70
N HIS A 598 4.30 19.14 10.22
CA HIS A 598 4.83 19.12 11.59
C HIS A 598 5.74 17.93 11.95
N TRP A 599 6.01 17.02 11.01
CA TRP A 599 6.79 15.80 11.23
C TRP A 599 8.00 15.70 10.32
N THR A 600 7.86 16.08 9.05
CA THR A 600 8.95 16.01 8.09
C THR A 600 10.04 16.99 8.49
N VAL A 601 11.28 16.51 8.56
CA VAL A 601 12.46 17.31 8.82
C VAL A 601 13.35 17.28 7.59
N ARG A 602 13.83 18.44 7.15
CA ARG A 602 14.72 18.56 5.99
C ARG A 602 15.95 19.37 6.36
N THR A 603 17.09 19.10 5.73
CA THR A 603 18.24 19.99 5.82
C THR A 603 17.86 21.36 5.27
N ALA A 604 18.28 22.45 5.94
CA ALA A 604 17.98 23.81 5.49
C ALA A 604 18.59 24.11 4.10
N SER A 605 19.66 23.42 3.74
CA SER A 605 20.36 23.50 2.45
C SER A 605 19.69 22.68 1.33
N GLY A 606 18.82 21.73 1.68
CA GLY A 606 18.31 20.72 0.75
C GLY A 606 19.31 19.63 0.34
N LYS A 607 20.53 19.59 0.93
CA LYS A 607 21.53 18.56 0.66
C LYS A 607 21.20 17.24 1.40
N PRO A 608 21.71 16.08 0.91
CA PRO A 608 21.51 14.80 1.57
C PRO A 608 21.94 14.75 3.04
N ALA A 609 21.19 13.96 3.81
CA ALA A 609 21.49 13.60 5.18
C ALA A 609 21.32 12.09 5.37
N CYS A 610 22.05 11.53 6.33
CA CYS A 610 21.93 10.14 6.73
C CYS A 610 21.75 10.05 8.24
N HIS A 611 20.82 9.19 8.67
CA HIS A 611 20.61 8.79 10.05
C HIS A 611 20.99 7.33 10.18
N ALA A 612 21.66 6.97 11.27
CA ALA A 612 21.90 5.58 11.65
C ALA A 612 21.66 5.46 13.15
N GLU A 613 21.12 4.33 13.61
CA GLU A 613 20.80 4.12 15.02
C GLU A 613 21.14 2.70 15.49
N HIS A 614 21.66 2.62 16.71
CA HIS A 614 21.69 1.38 17.47
C HIS A 614 21.18 1.55 18.89
N THR A 615 20.43 0.57 19.38
CA THR A 615 20.19 0.40 20.81
C THR A 615 21.34 -0.39 21.43
N VAL A 616 21.97 0.20 22.44
CA VAL A 616 23.22 -0.30 23.03
C VAL A 616 23.07 -0.48 24.53
N LEU A 617 23.46 -1.64 25.03
CA LEU A 617 23.58 -1.94 26.46
C LEU A 617 25.02 -1.67 26.92
N VAL A 618 25.20 -0.83 27.95
CA VAL A 618 26.49 -0.66 28.62
C VAL A 618 26.75 -1.89 29.50
N THR A 619 27.86 -2.58 29.24
CA THR A 619 28.28 -3.80 29.95
C THR A 619 29.51 -3.51 30.83
N PRO A 620 29.92 -4.43 31.73
CA PRO A 620 31.14 -4.23 32.52
C PRO A 620 32.40 -3.97 31.70
N SER A 621 32.48 -4.52 30.47
CA SER A 621 33.67 -4.44 29.61
C SER A 621 33.55 -3.44 28.47
N GLY A 622 32.39 -2.79 28.28
CA GLY A 622 32.18 -1.87 27.16
C GLY A 622 30.69 -1.68 26.84
N ALA A 623 30.33 -1.95 25.59
CA ALA A 623 28.97 -1.86 25.07
C ALA A 623 28.61 -3.10 24.24
N GLU A 624 27.36 -3.53 24.34
CA GLU A 624 26.76 -4.60 23.54
C GLU A 624 25.65 -3.98 22.66
N VAL A 625 25.74 -4.19 21.35
CA VAL A 625 24.74 -3.70 20.39
C VAL A 625 23.56 -4.67 20.36
N LEU A 626 22.39 -4.24 20.84
CA LEU A 626 21.18 -5.08 20.92
C LEU A 626 20.42 -5.18 19.58
N THR A 627 20.75 -4.28 18.65
CA THR A 627 20.13 -4.12 17.33
C THR A 627 21.13 -4.36 16.18
N ALA A 628 22.16 -5.17 16.44
CA ALA A 628 23.23 -5.47 15.49
C ALA A 628 22.72 -6.20 14.24
#